data_AF-A0A228IH33-F1
#
_entry.id   AF-A0A228IH33-F1
#
_cell.length_a   1.000
_cell.length_b   1.000
_cell.length_c   1.000
_cell.angle_alpha   90.00
_cell.angle_beta   90.00
_cell.angle_gamma   90.00
#
_symmetry.space_group_name_H-M   'P 1'
#
loop_
_entity.id
_entity.type
_entity.pdbx_description
1 polymer ?
#
loop_
_entity_poly.entity_id
_entity_poly.type
_entity_poly.pdbx_seq_one_letter_code
_entity_poly.pdbx_strand_id
1 'polypeptide(L)'
;MGYSINKSDVIPYPPDALGNFFCYAYEWVDNLNFCRPASEFLSDPAPYEQLARERFLQEGWRGDGRIELMWLPPFVLGGMLANGADEYLAIAGKLWTYGLALWHVKQDADGTSFILSPVALNMTGFGID
;
A
#
# COMPACT_ATOMS: atom_id res chain seq x y z
N MET A 1 25.25 14.20 -4.69
CA MET A 1 24.43 13.69 -3.57
C MET A 1 23.13 13.17 -4.14
N GLY A 2 22.72 11.95 -3.81
CA GLY A 2 21.37 11.49 -4.12
C GLY A 2 20.38 12.22 -3.22
N TYR A 3 19.37 12.84 -3.80
CA TYR A 3 18.25 13.42 -3.06
C TYR A 3 17.27 12.28 -2.70
N SER A 4 16.79 12.26 -1.46
CA SER A 4 15.76 11.34 -0.99
C SER A 4 14.67 12.14 -0.27
N ILE A 5 13.43 11.71 -0.40
CA ILE A 5 12.30 12.21 0.39
C ILE A 5 12.52 11.91 1.89
N ASN A 6 12.00 12.76 2.78
CA ASN A 6 11.96 12.43 4.21
C ASN A 6 10.94 11.31 4.45
N LYS A 7 11.21 10.44 5.44
CA LYS A 7 10.28 9.35 5.78
C LYS A 7 8.89 9.85 6.18
N SER A 8 8.80 10.98 6.87
CA SER A 8 7.54 11.62 7.27
C SER A 8 6.65 12.04 6.11
N ASP A 9 7.22 12.22 4.92
CA ASP A 9 6.52 12.74 3.75
C ASP A 9 6.03 11.60 2.84
N VAL A 10 6.35 10.34 3.17
CA VAL A 10 5.95 9.14 2.40
C VAL A 10 4.44 8.86 2.51
N ILE A 11 3.84 9.21 3.64
CA ILE A 11 2.40 9.08 3.91
C ILE A 11 1.83 10.50 4.04
N PRO A 12 1.41 11.13 2.93
CA PRO A 12 1.02 12.54 2.89
C PRO A 12 -0.46 12.79 3.23
N TYR A 13 -1.14 11.81 3.81
CA TYR A 13 -2.58 11.83 4.03
C TYR A 13 -2.91 11.47 5.49
N PRO A 14 -4.03 11.96 6.04
CA PRO A 14 -4.50 11.58 7.36
C PRO A 14 -5.07 10.14 7.39
N PRO A 15 -5.23 9.52 8.57
CA PRO A 15 -5.67 8.13 8.70
C PRO A 15 -7.00 7.82 8.01
N ASP A 16 -7.97 8.73 8.12
CA ASP A 16 -9.32 8.60 7.55
C ASP A 16 -9.33 8.43 6.02
N ALA A 17 -8.27 8.87 5.33
CA ALA A 17 -8.13 8.65 3.90
C ALA A 17 -8.12 7.17 3.51
N LEU A 18 -7.65 6.25 4.39
CA LEU A 18 -7.63 4.81 4.14
C LEU A 18 -9.04 4.24 3.86
N GLY A 19 -10.10 4.90 4.35
CA GLY A 19 -11.48 4.50 4.08
C GLY A 19 -11.87 4.51 2.59
N ASN A 20 -11.12 5.25 1.76
CA ASN A 20 -11.38 5.36 0.32
C ASN A 20 -10.38 4.55 -0.53
N PHE A 21 -9.49 3.77 0.09
CA PHE A 21 -8.45 3.05 -0.65
C PHE A 21 -9.04 1.81 -1.34
N PHE A 22 -8.50 1.50 -2.51
CA PHE A 22 -8.78 0.26 -3.23
C PHE A 22 -8.10 -0.90 -2.50
N CYS A 23 -8.79 -2.04 -2.36
CA CYS A 23 -8.22 -3.25 -1.80
C CYS A 23 -8.01 -4.33 -2.87
N TYR A 24 -6.92 -5.08 -2.73
CA TYR A 24 -6.54 -6.18 -3.60
C TYR A 24 -6.12 -7.39 -2.77
N ALA A 25 -6.35 -8.60 -3.30
CA ALA A 25 -5.84 -9.85 -2.76
C ALA A 25 -4.85 -10.50 -3.76
N TYR A 26 -3.79 -11.14 -3.25
CA TYR A 26 -2.72 -11.74 -4.07
C TYR A 26 -1.93 -12.82 -3.29
N GLU A 27 -1.72 -14.02 -3.84
CA GLU A 27 -1.14 -15.14 -3.06
C GLU A 27 0.40 -15.20 -2.96
N TRP A 28 1.16 -14.50 -3.82
CA TRP A 28 2.61 -14.75 -3.96
C TRP A 28 3.53 -13.59 -3.56
N VAL A 29 3.07 -12.71 -2.66
CA VAL A 29 3.96 -11.71 -2.04
C VAL A 29 4.72 -12.38 -0.89
N ASP A 30 5.81 -13.08 -1.20
CA ASP A 30 6.58 -13.87 -0.20
C ASP A 30 7.83 -13.16 0.32
N ASN A 31 8.34 -12.17 -0.42
CA ASN A 31 9.55 -11.46 -0.02
C ASN A 31 9.26 -10.27 0.89
N LEU A 32 8.83 -10.56 2.11
CA LEU A 32 8.47 -9.56 3.12
C LEU A 32 9.66 -8.76 3.65
N ASN A 33 10.91 -9.11 3.29
CA ASN A 33 12.11 -8.35 3.70
C ASN A 33 12.12 -6.90 3.17
N PHE A 34 11.31 -6.61 2.15
CA PHE A 34 11.15 -5.28 1.56
C PHE A 34 9.92 -4.53 2.08
N CYS A 35 9.13 -5.16 2.96
CA CYS A 35 8.05 -4.50 3.69
C CYS A 35 8.62 -3.86 4.96
N ARG A 36 8.13 -2.66 5.29
CA ARG A 36 8.62 -1.87 6.43
C ARG A 36 7.49 -1.53 7.39
N PRO A 37 7.70 -1.56 8.71
CA PRO A 37 6.66 -1.17 9.65
C PRO A 37 6.31 0.32 9.50
N ALA A 38 5.02 0.66 9.68
CA ALA A 38 4.54 2.03 9.53
C ALA A 38 5.17 3.02 10.53
N SER A 39 5.62 2.52 11.69
CA SER A 39 6.35 3.28 12.71
C SER A 39 7.68 3.88 12.23
N GLU A 40 8.22 3.43 11.10
CA GLU A 40 9.40 4.07 10.49
C GLU A 40 9.07 5.38 9.77
N PHE A 41 7.82 5.61 9.40
CA PHE A 41 7.37 6.73 8.57
C PHE A 41 6.39 7.65 9.32
N LEU A 42 5.68 7.11 10.30
CA LEU A 42 4.68 7.81 11.10
C LEU A 42 5.14 7.90 12.57
N SER A 43 4.97 9.08 13.17
CA SER A 43 5.19 9.26 14.62
C SER A 43 4.15 8.55 15.47
N ASP A 44 2.92 8.45 14.97
CA ASP A 44 1.81 7.73 15.60
C ASP A 44 1.12 6.84 14.54
N PRO A 45 1.57 5.59 14.36
CA PRO A 45 1.03 4.69 13.35
C PRO A 45 -0.31 4.06 13.77
N ALA A 46 -0.66 4.06 15.07
CA ALA A 46 -1.77 3.28 15.59
C ALA A 46 -3.13 3.61 14.93
N PRO A 47 -3.51 4.88 14.69
CA PRO A 47 -4.75 5.21 13.99
C PRO A 47 -4.79 4.68 12.55
N TYR A 48 -3.64 4.69 11.86
CA TYR A 48 -3.54 4.19 10.48
C TYR A 48 -3.62 2.65 10.45
N GLU A 49 -2.88 1.98 11.32
CA GLU A 49 -2.89 0.51 11.42
C GLU A 49 -4.27 -0.01 11.82
N GLN A 50 -5.00 0.71 12.67
CA GLN A 50 -6.38 0.37 13.02
C GLN A 50 -7.31 0.45 11.81
N LEU A 51 -7.29 1.55 11.06
CA LEU A 51 -8.14 1.70 9.88
C LEU A 51 -7.75 0.72 8.77
N ALA A 52 -6.44 0.50 8.54
CA ALA A 52 -5.97 -0.54 7.62
C ALA A 52 -6.49 -1.92 8.03
N ARG A 53 -6.43 -2.26 9.33
CA ARG A 53 -6.97 -3.52 9.86
C ARG A 53 -8.46 -3.66 9.58
N GLU A 54 -9.25 -2.63 9.87
CA GLU A 54 -10.70 -2.63 9.61
C GLU A 54 -11.00 -2.86 8.13
N ARG A 55 -10.26 -2.19 7.24
CA ARG A 55 -10.39 -2.36 5.78
C ARG A 55 -10.03 -3.77 5.32
N PHE A 56 -8.92 -4.34 5.80
CA PHE A 56 -8.53 -5.69 5.43
C PHE A 56 -9.54 -6.75 5.92
N LEU A 57 -10.08 -6.58 7.14
CA LEU A 57 -11.12 -7.48 7.67
C LEU A 57 -12.40 -7.45 6.81
N GLN A 58 -12.78 -6.28 6.28
CA GLN A 58 -13.93 -6.14 5.37
C GLN A 58 -13.74 -6.93 4.06
N GLU A 59 -12.50 -7.16 3.66
CA GLU A 59 -12.11 -7.78 2.39
C GLU A 59 -11.79 -9.28 2.55
N GLY A 60 -11.97 -9.84 3.76
CA GLY A 60 -11.86 -11.27 4.03
C GLY A 60 -10.57 -11.71 4.72
N TRP A 61 -9.70 -10.79 5.12
CA TRP A 61 -8.56 -11.11 5.98
C TRP A 61 -9.02 -11.65 7.35
N ARG A 62 -8.28 -12.62 7.90
CA ARG A 62 -8.61 -13.29 9.17
C ARG A 62 -8.02 -12.62 10.42
N GLY A 63 -7.26 -11.54 10.26
CA GLY A 63 -6.72 -10.74 11.37
C GLY A 63 -5.33 -11.15 11.87
N ASP A 64 -4.61 -12.01 11.15
CA ASP A 64 -3.26 -12.52 11.43
C ASP A 64 -2.15 -11.88 10.56
N GLY A 65 -0.88 -12.15 10.86
CA GLY A 65 0.22 -11.45 10.19
C GLY A 65 0.42 -10.01 10.67
N ARG A 66 1.31 -9.28 9.97
CA ARG A 66 1.70 -7.91 10.32
C ARG A 66 1.31 -6.94 9.21
N ILE A 67 0.71 -5.82 9.60
CA ILE A 67 0.45 -4.71 8.69
C ILE A 67 1.76 -3.94 8.51
N GLU A 68 2.23 -3.87 7.27
CA GLU A 68 3.48 -3.27 6.87
C GLU A 68 3.26 -2.39 5.61
N LEU A 69 4.26 -1.60 5.25
CA LEU A 69 4.25 -0.77 4.05
C LEU A 69 5.12 -1.40 2.97
N MET A 70 4.55 -1.51 1.78
CA MET A 70 5.24 -1.92 0.55
C MET A 70 5.42 -0.69 -0.35
N TRP A 71 6.61 -0.51 -0.91
CA TRP A 71 6.89 0.61 -1.81
C TRP A 71 6.90 0.17 -3.27
N LEU A 72 6.15 0.89 -4.10
CA LEU A 72 6.20 0.80 -5.56
C LEU A 72 7.00 1.98 -6.13
N PRO A 73 8.11 1.72 -6.84
CA PRO A 73 8.85 2.77 -7.53
C PRO A 73 8.01 3.48 -8.61
N PRO A 74 8.29 4.76 -8.92
CA PRO A 74 7.56 5.52 -9.95
C PRO A 74 7.44 4.83 -11.31
N PHE A 75 8.51 4.17 -11.78
CA PHE A 75 8.54 3.52 -13.08
C PHE A 75 7.63 2.28 -13.16
N VAL A 76 7.29 1.67 -12.01
CA VAL A 76 6.34 0.56 -11.95
C VAL A 76 4.91 1.07 -12.16
N LEU A 77 4.60 2.26 -11.61
CA LEU A 77 3.26 2.84 -11.69
C LEU A 77 2.82 3.12 -13.12
N GLY A 78 3.74 3.51 -14.01
CA GLY A 78 3.43 3.77 -15.42
C GLY A 78 2.76 2.60 -16.16
N GLY A 79 3.02 1.36 -15.73
CA GLY A 79 2.37 0.15 -16.29
C GLY A 79 1.25 -0.43 -15.42
N MET A 80 1.12 0.01 -14.16
CA MET A 80 0.18 -0.55 -13.19
C MET A 80 -1.03 0.33 -12.92
N LEU A 81 -1.09 1.57 -13.37
CA LEU A 81 -2.26 2.44 -13.14
C LEU A 81 -3.42 2.05 -14.06
N ALA A 82 -4.58 1.72 -13.48
CA ALA A 82 -5.75 1.28 -14.25
C ALA A 82 -6.29 2.39 -15.17
N ASN A 83 -6.22 3.65 -14.73
CA ASN A 83 -6.76 4.82 -15.45
C ASN A 83 -5.64 5.72 -16.05
N GLY A 84 -4.43 5.19 -16.22
CA GLY A 84 -3.28 5.93 -16.74
C GLY A 84 -2.66 6.90 -15.73
N ALA A 85 -1.63 7.63 -16.15
CA ALA A 85 -0.80 8.46 -15.27
C ALA A 85 -1.53 9.68 -14.68
N ASP A 86 -2.56 10.18 -15.35
CA ASP A 86 -3.22 11.45 -14.99
C ASP A 86 -3.92 11.38 -13.62
N GLU A 87 -4.56 10.25 -13.28
CA GLU A 87 -5.21 10.06 -11.97
C GLU A 87 -4.17 10.02 -10.84
N TYR A 88 -3.06 9.31 -11.06
CA TYR A 88 -1.96 9.28 -10.11
C TYR A 88 -1.31 10.65 -9.94
N LEU A 89 -1.11 11.41 -11.02
CA LEU A 89 -0.55 12.76 -10.95
C LEU A 89 -1.49 13.74 -10.22
N ALA A 90 -2.81 13.56 -10.33
CA ALA A 90 -3.79 14.36 -9.60
C ALA A 90 -3.75 14.08 -8.09
N ILE A 91 -3.55 12.82 -7.69
CA ILE A 91 -3.50 12.39 -6.28
C ILE A 91 -2.12 12.64 -5.66
N ALA A 92 -1.06 12.29 -6.38
CA ALA A 92 0.32 12.39 -5.90
C ALA A 92 0.87 13.82 -6.01
N GLY A 93 0.37 14.66 -6.92
CA GLY A 93 1.02 15.93 -7.23
C GLY A 93 2.51 15.70 -7.54
N LYS A 94 3.44 16.44 -6.92
CA LYS A 94 4.89 16.22 -7.08
C LYS A 94 5.41 14.90 -6.49
N LEU A 95 4.62 14.21 -5.66
CA LEU A 95 5.00 12.95 -5.02
C LEU A 95 5.12 11.79 -6.02
N TRP A 96 4.65 11.98 -7.26
CA TRP A 96 4.83 10.98 -8.32
C TRP A 96 6.30 10.57 -8.52
N THR A 97 7.22 11.49 -8.21
CA THR A 97 8.67 11.27 -8.28
C THR A 97 9.21 10.36 -7.17
N TYR A 98 8.42 10.09 -6.14
CA TYR A 98 8.81 9.31 -4.96
C TYR A 98 8.20 7.91 -4.93
N GLY A 99 7.29 7.61 -5.85
CA GLY A 99 6.60 6.32 -5.93
C GLY A 99 5.38 6.29 -5.01
N LEU A 100 4.94 5.08 -4.68
CA LEU A 100 3.72 4.88 -3.91
C LEU A 100 3.97 3.91 -2.77
N ALA A 101 3.58 4.31 -1.55
CA ALA A 101 3.50 3.41 -0.42
C ALA A 101 2.10 2.77 -0.36
N LEU A 102 2.08 1.45 -0.35
CA LEU A 102 0.90 0.61 -0.21
C LEU A 102 0.87 0.03 1.21
N TRP A 103 -0.32 -0.09 1.78
CA TRP A 103 -0.49 -0.88 3.00
C TRP A 103 -0.63 -2.33 2.61
N HIS A 104 0.05 -3.22 3.32
CA HIS A 104 0.11 -4.65 3.00
C HIS A 104 0.01 -5.47 4.29
N VAL A 105 -0.69 -6.59 4.21
CA VAL A 105 -0.60 -7.68 5.19
C VAL A 105 -0.60 -9.01 4.45
N LYS A 106 0.23 -9.95 4.90
CA LYS A 106 0.18 -11.34 4.44
C LYS A 106 -0.46 -12.19 5.53
N GLN A 107 -1.51 -12.92 5.17
CA GLN A 107 -2.20 -13.88 6.02
C GLN A 107 -1.32 -15.11 6.24
N ASP A 108 -1.18 -15.54 7.50
CA ASP A 108 -0.33 -16.67 7.85
C ASP A 108 -0.96 -18.01 7.43
N ALA A 109 -2.30 -18.08 7.47
CA ALA A 109 -3.04 -19.33 7.27
C ALA A 109 -2.97 -19.90 5.84
N ASP A 110 -3.04 -19.05 4.82
CA ASP A 110 -3.07 -19.45 3.40
C ASP A 110 -2.13 -18.63 2.50
N GLY A 111 -1.39 -17.67 3.07
CA GLY A 111 -0.41 -16.88 2.32
C GLY A 111 -1.01 -15.75 1.50
N THR A 112 -2.34 -15.57 1.52
CA THR A 112 -3.02 -14.47 0.83
C THR A 112 -2.53 -13.13 1.35
N SER A 113 -2.10 -12.26 0.45
CA SER A 113 -1.75 -10.88 0.77
C SER A 113 -2.88 -9.95 0.45
N PHE A 114 -3.24 -9.10 1.41
CA PHE A 114 -4.17 -8.01 1.22
C PHE A 114 -3.40 -6.70 1.08
N ILE A 115 -3.79 -5.87 0.13
CA ILE A 115 -3.06 -4.66 -0.25
C ILE A 115 -4.04 -3.51 -0.40
N LEU A 116 -3.83 -2.41 0.33
CA LEU A 116 -4.56 -1.16 0.12
C LEU A 116 -3.72 -0.17 -0.69
N SER A 117 -4.36 0.44 -1.69
CA SER A 117 -3.80 1.49 -2.53
C SER A 117 -4.69 2.73 -2.55
N PRO A 118 -4.12 3.94 -2.45
CA PRO A 118 -4.89 5.18 -2.63
C PRO A 118 -5.33 5.41 -4.08
N VAL A 119 -4.79 4.65 -5.03
CA VAL A 119 -5.11 4.75 -6.46
C VAL A 119 -5.51 3.39 -7.03
N ALA A 120 -6.32 3.37 -8.08
CA ALA A 120 -6.69 2.13 -8.74
C ALA A 120 -5.49 1.53 -9.48
N LEU A 121 -5.07 0.33 -9.07
CA LEU A 121 -4.04 -0.47 -9.72
C LEU A 121 -4.67 -1.54 -10.62
N ASN A 122 -4.08 -1.73 -11.79
CA ASN A 122 -4.30 -2.87 -12.68
C ASN A 122 -3.52 -4.09 -12.15
N MET A 123 -3.89 -4.54 -10.96
CA MET A 123 -3.47 -5.82 -10.44
C MET A 123 -4.41 -6.87 -11.06
N THR A 124 -4.05 -7.34 -12.26
CA THR A 124 -4.70 -8.50 -12.87
C THR A 124 -4.72 -9.65 -11.86
N GLY A 125 -5.83 -10.38 -11.76
CA GLY A 125 -6.02 -11.51 -10.83
C GLY A 125 -5.13 -12.74 -11.10
N PHE A 126 -3.87 -12.53 -11.47
CA PHE A 126 -2.83 -13.53 -11.33
C PHE A 126 -2.63 -13.77 -9.83
N GLY A 127 -2.73 -15.01 -9.36
CA GLY A 127 -2.49 -15.31 -7.95
C GLY A 127 -3.70 -15.33 -7.05
N ILE A 128 -4.87 -15.58 -7.62
CA ILE A 128 -5.99 -16.17 -6.90
C ILE A 128 -6.45 -17.32 -7.80
N ASP A 129 -6.16 -18.56 -7.42
CA ASP A 129 -6.70 -19.76 -8.10
C ASP A 129 -8.16 -20.04 -7.67
#